data_AF-A0A3M2AWZ2-F1
#
_entry.id   AF-A0A3M2AWZ2-F1
#
_cell.length_a   1.000
_cell.length_b   1.000
_cell.length_c   1.000
_cell.angle_alpha   90.00
_cell.angle_beta   90.00
_cell.angle_gamma   90.00
#
_symmetry.space_group_name_H-M   'P 1'
#
loop_
_entity.id
_entity.type
_entity.pdbx_description
1 polymer ?
#
loop_
_entity_poly.entity_id
_entity_poly.type
_entity_poly.pdbx_seq_one_letter_code
_entity_poly.pdbx_strand_id
1 'polypeptide(L)'
;MDLSARTLWPLFPLLLMIVVVCLTWALVYVVRRESDRLALWLQAGALMCYLLAAVAAIASESGSMSAQIHRPFSLLTQILIAWSLIRLWKRSRRSTLAFLNVGAWAAILADTALHFLLIQ
;
A
#
# COMPACT_ATOMS: atom_id res chain seq x y z
N MET A 1 -16.91 -11.49 -21.92
CA MET A 1 -16.87 -11.99 -20.53
C MET A 1 -17.28 -10.81 -19.66
N ASP A 2 -18.53 -10.76 -19.23
CA ASP A 2 -18.98 -9.68 -18.34
C ASP A 2 -18.30 -9.86 -16.98
N LEU A 3 -17.25 -9.07 -16.75
CA LEU A 3 -16.65 -8.89 -15.42
C LEU A 3 -17.67 -8.15 -14.57
N SER A 4 -18.65 -8.90 -14.03
CA SER A 4 -19.67 -8.34 -13.15
C SER A 4 -19.00 -7.67 -11.97
N ALA A 5 -19.32 -6.41 -11.70
CA ALA A 5 -18.81 -5.63 -10.57
C ALA A 5 -18.93 -6.35 -9.22
N ARG A 6 -19.90 -7.26 -9.09
CA ARG A 6 -20.09 -8.13 -7.91
C ARG A 6 -18.98 -9.16 -7.71
N THR A 7 -18.36 -9.63 -8.78
CA THR A 7 -17.27 -10.64 -8.74
C THR A 7 -15.93 -10.00 -8.38
N LEU A 8 -15.73 -8.73 -8.75
CA LEU A 8 -14.50 -7.98 -8.53
C LEU A 8 -14.47 -7.25 -7.17
N TRP A 9 -15.63 -7.01 -6.56
CA TRP A 9 -15.72 -6.35 -5.26
C TRP A 9 -14.90 -7.01 -4.12
N PRO A 10 -14.84 -8.36 -3.99
CA PRO A 10 -14.01 -9.02 -2.97
C PRO A 10 -12.51 -8.80 -3.15
N LEU A 11 -12.07 -8.35 -4.32
CA LEU A 11 -10.67 -8.11 -4.61
C LEU A 11 -10.13 -6.88 -3.86
N PHE A 12 -10.99 -5.89 -3.57
CA PHE A 12 -10.63 -4.69 -2.80
C PHE A 12 -10.11 -5.01 -1.39
N PRO A 13 -10.88 -5.71 -0.51
CA PRO A 13 -10.39 -6.05 0.82
C PRO A 13 -9.20 -7.03 0.77
N LEU A 14 -9.13 -7.88 -0.26
CA LEU A 14 -8.00 -8.79 -0.46
C LEU A 14 -6.70 -8.03 -0.77
N LEU A 15 -6.74 -7.07 -1.70
CA LEU A 15 -5.60 -6.22 -2.04
C LEU A 15 -5.17 -5.38 -0.83
N LEU A 16 -6.13 -4.84 -0.08
CA LEU A 16 -5.87 -4.12 1.16
C LEU A 16 -5.12 -5.01 2.18
N MET A 17 -5.60 -6.23 2.39
CA MET A 17 -4.95 -7.18 3.28
C MET A 17 -3.52 -7.49 2.82
N ILE A 18 -3.29 -7.69 1.52
CA ILE A 18 -1.96 -7.93 0.96
C ILE A 18 -1.02 -6.76 1.28
N VAL A 19 -1.45 -5.52 1.04
CA VAL A 19 -0.63 -4.33 1.31
C VAL A 19 -0.29 -4.22 2.79
N VAL A 20 -1.28 -4.39 3.68
CA VAL A 20 -1.06 -4.33 5.13
C VAL A 20 -0.07 -5.40 5.56
N VAL A 21 -0.26 -6.65 5.14
CA VAL A 21 0.65 -7.75 5.49
C VAL A 21 2.06 -7.47 5.00
N CYS A 22 2.23 -7.03 3.74
CA CYS A 22 3.53 -6.70 3.18
C CYS A 22 4.24 -5.58 3.96
N LEU A 23 3.53 -4.48 4.27
CA LEU A 23 4.10 -3.35 5.00
C LEU A 23 4.41 -3.69 6.46
N THR A 24 3.55 -4.46 7.13
CA THR A 24 3.80 -4.93 8.49
C THR A 24 5.03 -5.84 8.53
N TRP A 25 5.15 -6.79 7.61
CA TRP A 25 6.34 -7.65 7.52
C TRP A 25 7.61 -6.86 7.18
N ALA A 26 7.50 -5.84 6.32
CA ALA A 26 8.61 -4.96 6.00
C ALA A 26 9.08 -4.17 7.23
N LEU A 27 8.15 -3.66 8.04
CA LEU A 27 8.46 -3.01 9.31
C LEU A 27 9.13 -3.97 10.30
N VAL A 28 8.57 -5.16 10.50
CA VAL A 28 9.15 -6.21 11.38
C VAL A 28 10.57 -6.56 10.91
N TYR A 29 10.80 -6.69 9.60
CA TYR A 29 12.11 -6.98 9.04
C TYR A 29 13.12 -5.86 9.35
N VAL A 30 12.72 -4.60 9.21
CA VAL A 30 13.55 -3.42 9.50
C VAL A 30 13.90 -3.33 10.99
N VAL A 31 12.93 -3.60 11.87
CA VAL A 31 13.14 -3.62 13.33
C VAL A 31 14.10 -4.75 13.74
N ARG A 32 13.93 -5.95 13.20
CA ARG A 32 14.75 -7.13 13.55
C ARG A 32 16.19 -7.07 13.03
N ARG A 33 16.45 -6.32 11.96
CA ARG A 33 17.76 -6.27 11.28
C ARG A 33 18.61 -5.06 11.68
N GLU A 34 18.31 -4.42 12.82
CA GLU A 34 18.93 -3.16 13.28
C GLU A 34 19.15 -2.17 12.13
N SER A 35 18.08 -1.99 11.34
CA SER A 35 18.18 -1.16 10.16
C SER A 35 18.25 0.32 10.53
N ASP A 36 18.98 1.07 9.71
CA ASP A 36 19.02 2.54 9.69
C ASP A 36 17.66 3.17 10.08
N ARG A 37 17.70 4.12 11.03
CA ARG A 37 16.55 4.81 11.61
C ARG A 37 15.62 5.40 10.54
N LEU A 38 16.19 5.84 9.41
CA LEU A 38 15.43 6.38 8.28
C LEU A 38 14.60 5.29 7.57
N ALA A 39 15.09 4.05 7.48
CA ALA A 39 14.31 2.95 6.91
C ALA A 39 13.12 2.56 7.79
N LEU A 40 13.27 2.68 9.12
CA LEU A 40 12.18 2.47 10.07
C LEU A 40 11.10 3.54 9.91
N TRP A 41 11.50 4.82 9.82
CA TRP A 41 10.57 5.92 9.55
C TRP A 41 9.84 5.78 8.21
N LEU A 42 10.52 5.36 7.13
CA LEU A 42 9.88 5.14 5.83
C LEU A 42 8.84 4.01 5.88
N GLN A 43 9.15 2.89 6.52
CA GLN A 43 8.24 1.75 6.61
C GLN A 43 7.05 2.03 7.56
N ALA A 44 7.32 2.64 8.71
CA ALA A 44 6.27 3.06 9.64
C ALA A 44 5.36 4.13 9.01
N GLY A 45 5.96 5.11 8.31
CA GLY A 45 5.22 6.13 7.57
C GLY A 45 4.36 5.54 6.46
N ALA A 46 4.88 4.60 5.67
CA ALA A 46 4.13 3.94 4.61
C ALA A 46 2.92 3.16 5.18
N LEU A 47 3.13 2.39 6.24
CA LEU A 47 2.04 1.66 6.91
C LEU A 47 0.98 2.62 7.47
N MET A 48 1.40 3.69 8.14
CA MET A 48 0.48 4.66 8.72
C MET A 48 -0.31 5.41 7.64
N CYS A 49 0.34 5.83 6.55
CA CYS A 49 -0.34 6.48 5.43
C CYS A 49 -1.35 5.54 4.77
N TYR A 50 -1.02 4.26 4.64
CA TYR A 50 -1.93 3.28 4.06
C TYR A 50 -3.14 3.00 4.94
N LEU A 51 -2.93 2.88 6.26
CA LEU A 51 -4.03 2.73 7.22
C LEU A 51 -4.95 3.96 7.23
N LEU A 52 -4.39 5.17 7.12
CA LEU A 52 -5.18 6.40 6.98
C LEU A 52 -5.98 6.40 5.67
N ALA A 53 -5.41 5.92 4.56
CA ALA A 53 -6.13 5.75 3.30
C ALA A 53 -7.31 4.78 3.44
N ALA A 54 -7.10 3.64 4.11
CA ALA A 54 -8.15 2.66 4.38
C ALA A 54 -9.27 3.22 5.26
N VAL A 55 -8.93 3.92 6.35
CA VAL A 55 -9.91 4.58 7.23
C VAL A 55 -10.68 5.65 6.45
N ALA A 56 -10.01 6.44 5.63
CA ALA A 56 -10.65 7.45 4.78
C ALA A 56 -11.59 6.82 3.73
N ALA A 57 -11.26 5.65 3.20
CA ALA A 57 -12.14 4.91 2.29
C ALA A 57 -13.41 4.43 3.00
N ILE A 58 -13.29 3.80 4.19
CA ILE A 58 -14.42 3.36 5.01
C ILE A 58 -15.29 4.57 5.42
N ALA A 59 -14.66 5.67 5.85
CA ALA A 59 -15.37 6.89 6.21
C ALA A 59 -16.11 7.50 5.00
N SER A 60 -15.55 7.41 3.80
CA SER A 60 -16.21 7.86 2.58
C SER A 60 -17.39 6.98 2.18
N GLU A 61 -17.26 5.65 2.29
CA GLU A 61 -18.37 4.72 2.05
C GLU A 61 -19.52 4.91 3.05
N SER A 62 -19.22 5.34 4.28
CA SER A 62 -20.26 5.70 5.28
C SER A 62 -20.97 7.03 5.01
N GLY A 63 -20.61 7.73 3.92
CA GLY A 63 -21.23 9.01 3.53
C GLY A 63 -20.75 10.23 4.33
N SER A 64 -19.75 10.08 5.21
CA SER A 64 -19.26 11.16 6.07
C SER A 64 -18.21 12.05 5.40
N MET A 65 -17.56 11.58 4.32
CA MET A 65 -16.46 12.29 3.66
C MET A 65 -16.47 12.11 2.13
N SER A 66 -16.01 13.13 1.40
CA SER A 66 -15.85 13.09 -0.05
C SER A 66 -14.89 11.97 -0.49
N ALA A 67 -15.30 11.19 -1.49
CA ALA A 67 -14.56 10.05 -2.05
C ALA A 67 -13.19 10.40 -2.65
N GLN A 68 -12.79 11.67 -2.69
CA GLN A 68 -11.46 12.07 -3.14
C GLN A 68 -10.39 12.08 -2.04
N ILE A 69 -10.77 11.98 -0.76
CA ILE A 69 -9.83 12.18 0.36
C ILE A 69 -8.87 11.00 0.57
N HIS A 70 -9.22 9.78 0.17
CA HIS A 70 -8.34 8.60 0.32
C HIS A 70 -7.20 8.56 -0.73
N ARG A 71 -7.38 9.21 -1.90
CA ARG A 71 -6.39 9.24 -3.00
C ARG A 71 -5.03 9.85 -2.63
N PRO A 72 -4.93 11.02 -1.97
CA PRO A 72 -3.63 11.59 -1.59
C PRO A 72 -2.86 10.70 -0.61
N PHE A 73 -3.55 9.99 0.29
CA PHE A 73 -2.89 9.06 1.22
C PHE A 73 -2.34 7.82 0.52
N SER A 74 -3.06 7.28 -0.47
CA SER A 74 -2.56 6.18 -1.30
C SER A 74 -1.33 6.61 -2.13
N LEU A 75 -1.36 7.81 -2.73
CA LEU A 75 -0.21 8.38 -3.45
C LEU A 75 0.99 8.58 -2.52
N LEU A 76 0.77 9.11 -1.33
CA LEU A 76 1.85 9.31 -0.35
C LEU A 76 2.47 7.97 0.07
N THR A 77 1.65 6.93 0.25
CA THR A 77 2.11 5.57 0.52
C THR A 77 2.99 5.05 -0.63
N GLN A 78 2.56 5.23 -1.88
CA GLN A 78 3.35 4.83 -3.04
C GLN A 78 4.69 5.56 -3.12
N ILE A 79 4.72 6.87 -2.82
CA ILE A 79 5.96 7.66 -2.79
C ILE A 79 6.91 7.14 -1.72
N LEU A 80 6.41 6.83 -0.52
CA LEU A 80 7.22 6.29 0.57
C LEU A 80 7.78 4.89 0.25
N ILE A 81 6.98 4.03 -0.37
CA ILE A 81 7.42 2.70 -0.84
C ILE A 81 8.47 2.85 -1.95
N ALA A 82 8.23 3.71 -2.94
CA ALA A 82 9.17 3.97 -4.03
C ALA A 82 10.50 4.52 -3.53
N TRP A 83 10.47 5.46 -2.56
CA TRP A 83 11.67 5.96 -1.92
C TRP A 83 12.41 4.86 -1.15
N SER A 84 11.67 3.98 -0.43
CA SER A 84 12.26 2.82 0.22
C SER A 84 12.99 1.90 -0.77
N LEU A 85 12.38 1.65 -1.94
CA LEU A 85 12.95 0.83 -3.02
C LEU A 85 14.20 1.47 -3.65
N ILE A 86 14.19 2.76 -3.94
CA ILE A 86 15.36 3.48 -4.48
C ILE A 86 16.53 3.40 -3.50
N ARG A 87 16.28 3.55 -2.18
CA ARG A 87 17.32 3.42 -1.16
C ARG A 87 17.84 2.00 -1.04
N LEU A 88 16.97 0.99 -1.14
CA LEU A 88 17.34 -0.42 -1.13
C LEU A 88 18.21 -0.79 -2.32
N TRP A 89 17.85 -0.30 -3.52
CA TRP A 89 18.61 -0.49 -4.74
C TRP A 89 20.04 0.02 -4.59
N LYS A 90 20.22 1.21 -4.00
CA LYS A 90 21.55 1.77 -3.72
C LYS A 90 22.37 0.99 -2.68
N ARG A 91 21.73 0.15 -1.85
CA ARG A 91 22.37 -0.56 -0.73
C ARG A 91 22.52 -2.08 -0.93
N SER A 92 22.13 -2.60 -2.10
CA SER A 92 22.46 -3.91 -2.71
C SER A 92 22.22 -5.21 -1.90
N ARG A 93 21.77 -5.19 -0.63
CA ARG A 93 21.78 -6.40 0.24
C ARG A 93 20.46 -6.82 0.89
N ARG A 94 19.29 -6.35 0.44
CA ARG A 94 18.02 -6.67 1.14
C ARG A 94 16.89 -7.04 0.17
N SER A 95 17.08 -8.18 -0.51
CA SER A 95 16.12 -8.79 -1.44
C SER A 95 14.74 -8.99 -0.82
N THR A 96 14.65 -9.42 0.45
CA THR A 96 13.36 -9.62 1.14
C THR A 96 12.59 -8.31 1.34
N LEU A 97 13.25 -7.23 1.74
CA LEU A 97 12.59 -5.93 1.91
C LEU A 97 12.15 -5.35 0.56
N ALA A 98 12.95 -5.54 -0.48
CA ALA A 98 12.59 -5.15 -1.84
C ALA A 98 11.36 -5.93 -2.32
N PHE A 99 11.29 -7.25 -2.10
CA PHE A 99 10.14 -8.06 -2.47
C PHE A 99 8.85 -7.62 -1.76
N LEU A 100 8.92 -7.35 -0.44
CA LEU A 100 7.76 -6.87 0.32
C LEU A 100 7.27 -5.49 -0.15
N ASN A 101 8.19 -4.57 -0.42
CA ASN A 101 7.84 -3.25 -0.95
C ASN A 101 7.27 -3.34 -2.37
N VAL A 102 7.86 -4.16 -3.25
CA VAL A 102 7.33 -4.38 -4.60
C VAL A 102 5.95 -5.02 -4.56
N GLY A 103 5.72 -6.01 -3.69
CA GLY A 103 4.42 -6.65 -3.49
C GLY A 103 3.36 -5.65 -3.03
N ALA A 104 3.68 -4.83 -2.03
CA ALA A 104 2.79 -3.75 -1.58
C ALA A 104 2.49 -2.75 -2.71
N TRP A 105 3.52 -2.35 -3.47
CA TRP A 105 3.35 -1.38 -4.55
C TRP A 105 2.49 -1.92 -5.69
N ALA A 106 2.72 -3.19 -6.09
CA ALA A 106 1.93 -3.86 -7.12
C ALA A 106 0.45 -4.03 -6.70
N ALA A 107 0.20 -4.34 -5.41
CA ALA A 107 -1.15 -4.45 -4.91
C ALA A 107 -1.89 -3.10 -4.90
N ILE A 108 -1.21 -1.99 -4.56
CA ILE A 108 -1.81 -0.64 -4.64
C ILE A 108 -2.11 -0.25 -6.11
N LEU A 109 -1.22 -0.62 -7.05
CA LEU A 109 -1.44 -0.40 -8.49
C LEU A 109 -2.62 -1.22 -9.01
N ALA A 110 -2.74 -2.48 -8.58
CA ALA A 110 -3.87 -3.34 -8.93
C ALA A 110 -5.19 -2.80 -8.36
N ASP A 111 -5.19 -2.26 -7.13
CA ASP A 111 -6.35 -1.60 -6.53
C ASP A 111 -6.80 -0.37 -7.33
N THR A 112 -5.84 0.44 -7.79
CA THR A 112 -6.10 1.58 -8.66
C THR A 112 -6.67 1.15 -10.01
N ALA A 113 -6.08 0.12 -10.62
CA ALA A 113 -6.53 -0.41 -11.91
C ALA A 113 -7.95 -0.99 -11.81
N LEU A 114 -8.26 -1.67 -10.70
CA LEU A 114 -9.58 -2.23 -10.42
C LEU A 114 -10.65 -1.14 -10.30
N HIS A 115 -10.34 -0.03 -9.62
CA HIS A 115 -11.21 1.14 -9.57
C HIS A 115 -11.46 1.72 -10.97
N PHE A 116 -10.45 1.82 -11.83
CA PHE A 116 -10.62 2.30 -13.20
C PHE A 116 -11.49 1.35 -14.05
N LEU A 117 -11.34 0.04 -13.90
CA LEU A 117 -12.12 -0.96 -14.63
C LEU A 117 -13.59 -1.03 -14.20
N LEU A 118 -13.90 -0.72 -12.93
CA LEU A 118 -15.29 -0.75 -12.41
C LEU A 118 -16.06 0.54 -12.61
N ILE A 119 -15.38 1.65 -12.93
CA ILE A 119 -16.00 2.94 -13.24
C ILE A 119 -16.35 3.05 -14.75
N GLN A 120 -15.82 2.16 -15.59
CA GLN A 120 -16.24 1.98 -17.00
C GLN A 120 -17.52 1.15 -17.10
#